data_AF-A0A1K1SZ08-F1
#
_entry.id   AF-A0A1K1SZ08-F1
#
_cell.length_a   1.000
_cell.length_b   1.000
_cell.length_c   1.000
_cell.angle_alpha   90.00
_cell.angle_beta   90.00
_cell.angle_gamma   90.00
#
_symmetry.space_group_name_H-M   'P 1'
#
loop_
_entity.id
_entity.type
_entity.pdbx_description
1 polymer ?
#
loop_
_entity_poly.entity_id
_entity_poly.type
_entity_poly.pdbx_seq_one_letter_code
_entity_poly.pdbx_strand_id
1 'polypeptide(L)'
;MTTDRRRFLKGAGLAAAAAGVPLPAPAGLDLDLGRVCGRYQWLAGDHHTHSQYSYDAMYRIDQIARGGRAHGADWIVFTDHGHAEHEKVSVEPTEADFLAARAKYPDLLLWHGLEWNVPGAEHATVFFQAGAQQAAKLREFERTFDWRLTNSEASNPANEALALRALRWLADEERARRIHAPVVLINHPLRNGRVAPHELRAYRDAAPHIVIGMEGAPGAQADGFPKPSGNGGARGGYANSPGANSWPGYPAEAYRTHGGWDWATAKVGGLWDSLLAEGKPWWITTNSDSHYNRGDTLVRPDVPGDWYDTHGKFPDPVDSGVPQLLAPYADFYPGEFSRTYVGVTRRSLDGVLEGLRAGRIWLTHGGLVQDLQVGAYGGGSAATLGGRLRVRRGSDVTVVVGARLASRPNGGGSVPRLARLDVVAGPVTGPAADRDAMTAPGTRVAESFEPRWAPGRQVVFRHTFRNVRAPFYARIRGTNGDGEPAPDVAGQANPFEDLWLYANPIFVDVC
;
A
#
# COMPACT_ATOMS: atom_id res chain seq x y z
N MET A 1 -24.94 56.41 22.39
CA MET A 1 -24.89 56.99 23.74
C MET A 1 -25.80 56.12 24.62
N THR A 2 -25.41 55.48 25.70
CA THR A 2 -24.17 55.46 26.49
C THR A 2 -24.33 54.30 27.49
N THR A 3 -23.30 53.45 27.57
CA THR A 3 -22.75 52.77 28.77
C THR A 3 -23.68 51.97 29.69
N ASP A 4 -23.54 50.65 29.77
CA ASP A 4 -22.50 49.92 30.53
C ASP A 4 -22.69 50.03 32.06
N ARG A 5 -23.16 48.94 32.68
CA ARG A 5 -23.27 48.78 34.14
C ARG A 5 -22.16 47.85 34.63
N ARG A 6 -21.09 48.46 35.10
CA ARG A 6 -20.07 47.87 35.99
C ARG A 6 -20.58 47.75 37.42
N ARG A 7 -20.20 46.68 38.13
CA ARG A 7 -19.54 46.69 39.47
C ARG A 7 -19.15 45.24 39.84
N PHE A 8 -17.85 44.92 39.94
CA PHE A 8 -16.94 45.00 41.13
C PHE A 8 -17.00 43.69 41.94
N LEU A 9 -15.98 42.84 42.08
CA LEU A 9 -14.67 42.95 42.78
C LEU A 9 -13.78 41.79 42.28
N LYS A 10 -12.54 41.92 41.79
CA LYS A 10 -11.22 42.10 42.45
C LYS A 10 -10.93 41.28 43.73
N GLY A 11 -9.87 40.46 43.62
CA GLY A 11 -9.17 39.72 44.69
C GLY A 11 -9.34 38.21 44.52
N ALA A 12 -8.36 37.33 44.68
CA ALA A 12 -6.95 37.43 45.02
C ALA A 12 -6.30 36.11 44.56
N GLY A 13 -5.02 36.15 44.16
CA GLY A 13 -4.26 34.96 43.81
C GLY A 13 -4.08 34.04 45.02
N LEU A 14 -4.21 32.74 44.78
CA LEU A 14 -3.63 31.68 45.60
C LEU A 14 -3.20 30.56 44.65
N ALA A 15 -1.91 30.57 44.32
CA ALA A 15 -1.22 29.43 43.75
C ALA A 15 -1.21 28.31 44.80
N ALA A 16 -2.11 27.34 44.66
CA ALA A 16 -2.00 26.08 45.37
C ALA A 16 -1.03 25.19 44.57
N ALA A 17 0.25 25.24 44.96
CA ALA A 17 1.21 24.21 44.63
C ALA A 17 0.78 22.92 45.33
N ALA A 18 -0.07 22.13 44.67
CA ALA A 18 -0.28 20.74 45.06
C ALA A 18 1.00 19.98 44.69
N ALA A 19 1.84 19.72 45.68
CA ALA A 19 2.92 18.75 45.60
C ALA A 19 2.29 17.37 45.34
N GLY A 20 2.04 17.08 44.07
CA GLY A 20 1.68 15.74 43.61
C GLY A 20 2.85 14.82 43.87
N VAL A 21 2.64 13.82 44.71
CA VAL A 21 3.53 12.66 44.83
C VAL A 21 3.84 12.18 43.41
N PRO A 22 5.13 12.01 43.02
CA PRO A 22 5.45 11.53 41.69
C PRO A 22 4.83 10.13 41.57
N LEU A 23 3.86 10.00 40.66
CA LEU A 23 3.42 8.68 40.23
C LEU A 23 4.65 7.97 39.66
N PRO A 24 4.95 6.72 40.09
CA PRO A 24 6.07 6.00 39.53
C PRO A 24 5.85 5.87 38.02
N ALA A 25 6.83 6.30 37.23
CA ALA A 25 6.88 6.03 35.81
C ALA A 25 6.73 4.50 35.60
N PRO A 26 5.97 4.05 34.58
CA PRO A 26 5.87 2.63 34.31
C PRO A 26 7.27 2.07 34.05
N ALA A 27 7.66 1.08 34.84
CA ALA A 27 8.89 0.34 34.64
C ALA A 27 8.86 -0.31 33.24
N GLY A 28 9.78 0.10 32.35
CA GLY A 28 9.92 -0.55 31.03
C GLY A 28 10.45 0.29 29.86
N LEU A 29 10.83 1.56 30.06
CA LEU A 29 11.39 2.43 29.01
C LEU A 29 12.90 2.61 29.18
N ASP A 30 13.68 1.58 28.83
CA ASP A 30 15.13 1.71 28.59
C ASP A 30 15.52 1.03 27.26
N LEU A 31 14.55 0.90 26.34
CA LEU A 31 14.78 0.43 24.98
C LEU A 31 14.71 1.64 24.05
N ASP A 32 15.86 2.06 23.51
CA ASP A 32 15.89 3.02 22.40
C ASP A 32 15.28 2.35 21.17
N LEU A 33 14.00 2.63 20.89
CA LEU A 33 13.29 2.12 19.72
C LEU A 33 14.01 2.50 18.43
N GLY A 34 14.67 3.66 18.37
CA GLY A 34 15.47 4.04 17.21
C GLY A 34 16.69 3.15 17.00
N ARG A 35 17.23 2.55 18.06
CA ARG A 35 18.33 1.57 17.96
C ARG A 35 17.86 0.21 17.46
N VAL A 36 16.65 -0.21 17.83
CA VAL A 36 16.11 -1.54 17.49
C VAL A 36 15.36 -1.53 16.16
N CYS A 37 14.51 -0.54 15.94
CA CYS A 37 13.66 -0.38 14.76
C CYS A 37 14.36 0.40 13.64
N GLY A 38 15.57 0.90 13.89
CA GLY A 38 16.29 1.80 12.99
C GLY A 38 15.77 3.25 13.07
N ARG A 39 16.58 4.18 12.56
CA ARG A 39 16.23 5.61 12.49
C ARG A 39 15.88 5.95 11.05
N TYR A 40 14.60 5.88 10.72
CA TYR A 40 14.07 6.23 9.41
C TYR A 40 13.13 7.42 9.50
N GLN A 41 13.09 8.21 8.43
CA GLN A 41 11.94 9.06 8.15
C GLN A 41 10.89 8.21 7.44
N TRP A 42 9.66 8.18 7.95
CA TRP A 42 8.55 7.47 7.30
C TRP A 42 7.83 8.42 6.34
N LEU A 43 7.81 8.05 5.06
CA LEU A 43 7.16 8.82 4.01
C LEU A 43 5.90 8.11 3.54
N ALA A 44 4.75 8.75 3.65
CA ALA A 44 3.49 8.20 3.14
C ALA A 44 3.41 8.40 1.64
N GLY A 45 2.89 7.44 0.89
CA GLY A 45 2.63 7.66 -0.51
C GLY A 45 1.83 6.57 -1.17
N ASP A 46 1.80 6.67 -2.50
CA ASP A 46 0.90 5.95 -3.37
C ASP A 46 1.61 5.62 -4.68
N HIS A 47 1.55 4.37 -5.10
CA HIS A 47 2.22 3.91 -6.32
C HIS A 47 1.27 3.67 -7.50
N HIS A 48 -0.03 3.92 -7.34
CA HIS A 48 -1.03 3.54 -8.32
C HIS A 48 -2.15 4.58 -8.40
N THR A 49 -2.07 5.45 -9.42
CA THR A 49 -3.01 6.56 -9.64
C THR A 49 -3.24 6.82 -11.12
N HIS A 50 -4.43 7.30 -11.45
CA HIS A 50 -4.87 7.46 -12.84
C HIS A 50 -5.32 8.88 -13.14
N SER A 51 -4.91 9.36 -14.31
CA SER A 51 -5.19 10.69 -14.79
C SER A 51 -6.14 10.66 -15.99
N GLN A 52 -6.50 11.83 -16.51
CA GLN A 52 -7.31 11.95 -17.71
C GLN A 52 -6.66 11.33 -18.96
N TYR A 53 -5.40 10.89 -18.87
CA TYR A 53 -4.70 10.13 -19.91
C TYR A 53 -5.00 8.62 -19.86
N SER A 54 -5.63 8.10 -18.80
CA SER A 54 -6.22 6.77 -18.76
C SER A 54 -7.65 6.76 -19.30
N TYR A 55 -8.08 5.65 -19.92
CA TYR A 55 -9.41 5.51 -20.54
C TYR A 55 -10.56 5.44 -19.53
N ASP A 56 -10.25 5.32 -18.25
CA ASP A 56 -11.19 5.13 -17.15
C ASP A 56 -11.04 6.15 -16.02
N ALA A 57 -10.23 7.20 -16.18
CA ALA A 57 -10.07 8.25 -15.17
C ALA A 57 -10.37 9.65 -15.72
N MET A 58 -10.30 10.66 -14.85
CA MET A 58 -10.65 12.04 -15.22
C MET A 58 -9.71 13.12 -14.67
N TYR A 59 -8.87 12.83 -13.69
CA TYR A 59 -8.10 13.88 -13.00
C TYR A 59 -6.92 14.36 -13.83
N ARG A 60 -6.63 15.65 -13.77
CA ARG A 60 -5.32 16.15 -14.20
C ARG A 60 -4.24 15.65 -13.24
N ILE A 61 -3.03 15.42 -13.74
CA ILE A 61 -1.84 15.13 -12.92
C ILE A 61 -1.69 16.18 -11.79
N ASP A 62 -1.92 17.45 -12.10
CA ASP A 62 -1.90 18.54 -11.12
C ASP A 62 -2.91 18.34 -9.97
N GLN A 63 -4.11 17.86 -10.28
CA GLN A 63 -5.17 17.66 -9.29
C GLN A 63 -4.86 16.46 -8.38
N ILE A 64 -4.34 15.37 -8.94
CA ILE A 64 -3.87 14.21 -8.18
C ILE A 64 -2.74 14.63 -7.23
N ALA A 65 -1.72 15.34 -7.74
CA ALA A 65 -0.60 15.84 -6.94
C ALA A 65 -1.06 16.78 -5.82
N ARG A 66 -1.93 17.75 -6.14
CA ARG A 66 -2.50 18.69 -5.18
C ARG A 66 -3.32 17.98 -4.10
N GLY A 67 -4.20 17.06 -4.50
CA GLY A 67 -5.05 16.30 -3.60
C GLY A 67 -4.23 15.41 -2.68
N GLY A 68 -3.32 14.61 -3.24
CA GLY A 68 -2.46 13.75 -2.44
C GLY A 68 -1.61 14.53 -1.43
N ARG A 69 -1.02 15.66 -1.87
CA ARG A 69 -0.31 16.58 -0.97
C ARG A 69 -1.20 17.13 0.16
N ALA A 70 -2.45 17.49 -0.13
CA ALA A 70 -3.40 17.97 0.87
C ALA A 70 -3.76 16.89 1.90
N HIS A 71 -3.71 15.61 1.51
CA HIS A 71 -3.94 14.46 2.38
C HIS A 71 -2.67 13.89 3.02
N GLY A 72 -1.52 14.54 2.82
CA GLY A 72 -0.26 14.21 3.48
C GLY A 72 0.58 13.15 2.76
N ALA A 73 0.35 12.91 1.47
CA ALA A 73 1.28 12.13 0.65
C ALA A 73 2.61 12.87 0.51
N ASP A 74 3.71 12.15 0.67
CA ASP A 74 5.09 12.57 0.45
C ASP A 74 5.61 12.14 -0.92
N TRP A 75 5.01 11.09 -1.49
CA TRP A 75 5.34 10.57 -2.81
C TRP A 75 4.13 10.01 -3.56
N ILE A 76 4.12 10.14 -4.89
CA ILE A 76 3.06 9.64 -5.77
C ILE A 76 3.68 9.13 -7.08
N VAL A 77 3.15 8.02 -7.61
CA VAL A 77 3.44 7.52 -8.96
C VAL A 77 2.16 7.64 -9.81
N PHE A 78 2.28 8.28 -10.98
CA PHE A 78 1.21 8.31 -11.99
C PHE A 78 1.37 7.11 -12.91
N THR A 79 0.31 6.31 -13.05
CA THR A 79 0.36 4.98 -13.68
C THR A 79 -0.87 4.79 -14.55
N ASP A 80 -1.10 5.71 -15.49
CA ASP A 80 -2.17 5.56 -16.47
C ASP A 80 -2.06 4.19 -17.20
N HIS A 81 -3.20 3.66 -17.62
CA HIS A 81 -3.25 2.39 -18.35
C HIS A 81 -2.55 2.46 -19.71
N GLY A 82 -1.88 1.36 -20.06
CA GLY A 82 -1.48 1.13 -21.45
C GLY A 82 -2.70 1.01 -22.38
N HIS A 83 -2.65 1.66 -23.54
CA HIS A 83 -3.68 1.61 -24.57
C HIS A 83 -3.13 2.05 -25.94
N ALA A 84 -3.76 1.65 -27.05
CA ALA A 84 -3.29 2.02 -28.39
C ALA A 84 -3.20 3.54 -28.59
N GLU A 85 -4.15 4.28 -28.05
CA GLU A 85 -4.18 5.74 -28.08
C GLU A 85 -3.25 6.35 -27.05
N HIS A 86 -3.17 5.77 -25.84
CA HIS A 86 -2.20 6.21 -24.84
C HIS A 86 -0.78 6.17 -25.40
N GLU A 87 -0.38 5.02 -25.94
CA GLU A 87 0.90 4.78 -26.58
C GLU A 87 1.18 5.78 -27.69
N LYS A 88 0.22 6.01 -28.59
CA LYS A 88 0.41 6.85 -29.79
C LYS A 88 0.45 8.34 -29.50
N VAL A 89 -0.41 8.84 -28.61
CA VAL A 89 -0.66 10.28 -28.49
C VAL A 89 -0.58 10.83 -27.06
N SER A 90 -0.63 10.00 -26.02
CA SER A 90 -0.74 10.49 -24.63
C SER A 90 0.56 10.51 -23.87
N VAL A 91 1.52 9.62 -24.17
CA VAL A 91 2.77 9.51 -23.39
C VAL A 91 3.52 10.85 -23.25
N GLU A 92 3.73 11.62 -24.33
CA GLU A 92 4.41 12.92 -24.23
C GLU A 92 3.58 13.99 -23.51
N PRO A 93 2.27 14.18 -23.79
CA PRO A 93 1.41 15.04 -22.98
C PRO A 93 1.43 14.69 -21.48
N THR A 94 1.36 13.40 -21.13
CA THR A 94 1.45 12.92 -19.74
C THR A 94 2.79 13.34 -19.13
N GLU A 95 3.92 13.14 -19.83
CA GLU A 95 5.24 13.57 -19.35
C GLU A 95 5.34 15.09 -19.19
N ALA A 96 4.76 15.87 -20.10
CA ALA A 96 4.76 17.33 -20.01
C ALA A 96 4.01 17.81 -18.75
N ASP A 97 2.81 17.27 -18.51
CA ASP A 97 2.02 17.59 -17.32
C ASP A 97 2.68 17.07 -16.02
N PHE A 98 3.33 15.91 -16.08
CA PHE A 98 4.15 15.37 -14.99
C PHE A 98 5.31 16.30 -14.62
N LEU A 99 6.08 16.75 -15.61
CA LEU A 99 7.20 17.67 -15.38
C LEU A 99 6.71 19.02 -14.82
N ALA A 100 5.57 19.50 -15.31
CA ALA A 100 4.93 20.70 -14.77
C ALA A 100 4.51 20.53 -13.30
N ALA A 101 3.88 19.40 -12.96
CA ALA A 101 3.52 19.08 -11.57
C ALA A 101 4.75 18.95 -10.68
N ARG A 102 5.82 18.28 -11.14
CA ARG A 102 7.09 18.15 -10.40
C ARG A 102 7.76 19.49 -10.14
N ALA A 103 7.67 20.43 -11.10
CA ALA A 103 8.17 21.80 -10.90
C ALA A 103 7.31 22.59 -9.90
N LYS A 104 5.98 22.39 -9.93
CA LYS A 104 5.02 23.10 -9.07
C LYS A 104 5.02 22.60 -7.62
N TYR A 105 5.29 21.32 -7.39
CA TYR A 105 5.25 20.66 -6.08
C TYR A 105 6.62 20.07 -5.69
N PRO A 106 7.66 20.89 -5.45
CA PRO A 106 9.02 20.40 -5.20
C PRO A 106 9.17 19.62 -3.88
N ASP A 107 8.20 19.73 -2.97
CA ASP A 107 8.14 18.97 -1.72
C ASP A 107 7.55 17.57 -1.88
N LEU A 108 6.88 17.29 -3.00
CA LEU A 108 6.26 16.01 -3.34
C LEU A 108 7.17 15.22 -4.29
N LEU A 109 7.50 13.98 -3.93
CA LEU A 109 8.33 13.10 -4.75
C LEU A 109 7.47 12.41 -5.80
N LEU A 110 7.64 12.77 -7.07
CA LEU A 110 6.79 12.31 -8.16
C LEU A 110 7.52 11.41 -9.15
N TRP A 111 6.85 10.34 -9.59
CA TRP A 111 7.26 9.48 -10.71
C TRP A 111 6.19 9.41 -11.78
N HIS A 112 6.64 9.26 -13.02
CA HIS A 112 5.82 8.84 -14.15
C HIS A 112 6.10 7.35 -14.39
N GLY A 113 5.06 6.52 -14.28
CA GLY A 113 5.08 5.08 -14.49
C GLY A 113 3.98 4.65 -15.46
N LEU A 114 3.56 3.40 -15.35
CA LEU A 114 2.53 2.76 -16.16
C LEU A 114 1.79 1.73 -15.30
N GLU A 115 0.46 1.69 -15.39
CA GLU A 115 -0.26 0.46 -15.01
C GLU A 115 -0.19 -0.48 -16.21
N TRP A 116 0.80 -1.38 -16.14
CA TRP A 116 1.08 -2.34 -17.19
C TRP A 116 -0.01 -3.40 -17.23
N ASN A 117 -0.66 -3.55 -18.38
CA ASN A 117 -1.51 -4.70 -18.65
C ASN A 117 -0.62 -5.92 -18.90
N VAL A 118 -0.46 -6.79 -17.89
CA VAL A 118 0.54 -7.87 -17.90
C VAL A 118 0.09 -9.01 -18.84
N PRO A 119 0.91 -9.45 -19.80
CA PRO A 119 0.61 -10.61 -20.66
C PRO A 119 0.21 -11.84 -19.86
N GLY A 120 -0.96 -12.40 -20.16
CA GLY A 120 -1.50 -13.60 -19.53
C GLY A 120 -2.02 -13.43 -18.10
N ALA A 121 -1.98 -12.22 -17.55
CA ALA A 121 -2.30 -11.94 -16.16
C ALA A 121 -3.21 -10.70 -16.02
N GLU A 122 -3.23 -10.10 -14.82
CA GLU A 122 -3.96 -8.86 -14.52
C GLU A 122 -3.08 -7.64 -14.83
N HIS A 123 -2.83 -6.76 -13.85
CA HIS A 123 -2.03 -5.56 -14.02
C HIS A 123 -0.85 -5.52 -13.04
N ALA A 124 0.12 -4.66 -13.34
CA ALA A 124 1.18 -4.32 -12.42
C ALA A 124 1.57 -2.85 -12.56
N THR A 125 1.86 -2.21 -11.44
CA THR A 125 2.54 -0.93 -11.41
C THR A 125 3.97 -1.12 -11.90
N VAL A 126 4.40 -0.35 -12.90
CA VAL A 126 5.80 -0.29 -13.35
C VAL A 126 6.28 1.16 -13.33
N PHE A 127 7.39 1.43 -12.63
CA PHE A 127 8.00 2.76 -12.65
C PHE A 127 9.51 2.69 -12.43
N PHE A 128 10.21 3.66 -13.02
CA PHE A 128 11.67 3.81 -12.97
C PHE A 128 12.04 5.27 -13.27
N GLN A 129 13.33 5.61 -13.14
CA GLN A 129 13.85 6.91 -13.58
C GLN A 129 14.65 6.75 -14.88
N ALA A 130 14.36 7.56 -15.90
CA ALA A 130 15.13 7.60 -17.16
C ALA A 130 15.49 9.03 -17.61
N GLY A 131 15.35 10.02 -16.72
CA GLY A 131 15.66 11.42 -17.01
C GLY A 131 14.86 11.93 -18.22
N ALA A 132 15.55 12.56 -19.18
CA ALA A 132 14.90 13.06 -20.40
C ALA A 132 14.33 11.96 -21.32
N GLN A 133 14.61 10.68 -21.06
CA GLN A 133 14.10 9.54 -21.82
C GLN A 133 12.89 8.87 -21.17
N GLN A 134 12.31 9.45 -20.11
CA GLN A 134 11.20 8.84 -19.35
C GLN A 134 10.04 8.41 -20.25
N ALA A 135 9.44 9.34 -20.99
CA ALA A 135 8.36 9.07 -21.94
C ALA A 135 8.76 8.01 -22.99
N ALA A 136 9.94 8.16 -23.60
CA ALA A 136 10.41 7.25 -24.65
C ALA A 136 10.55 5.81 -24.14
N LYS A 137 11.06 5.63 -22.91
CA LYS A 137 11.26 4.31 -22.31
C LYS A 137 9.97 3.67 -21.83
N LEU A 138 9.03 4.45 -21.29
CA LEU A 138 7.69 3.96 -20.95
C LEU A 138 6.94 3.50 -22.21
N ARG A 139 6.97 4.31 -23.29
CA ARG A 139 6.40 3.91 -24.58
C ARG A 139 7.03 2.64 -25.14
N GLU A 140 8.36 2.54 -25.10
CA GLU A 140 9.07 1.33 -25.56
C GLU A 140 8.59 0.08 -24.80
N PHE A 141 8.45 0.20 -23.47
CA PHE A 141 7.94 -0.88 -22.63
C PHE A 141 6.49 -1.22 -22.97
N GLU A 142 5.60 -0.23 -22.99
CA GLU A 142 4.18 -0.37 -23.31
C GLU A 142 3.99 -1.07 -24.67
N ARG A 143 4.57 -0.53 -25.74
CA ARG A 143 4.47 -1.08 -27.09
C ARG A 143 4.95 -2.52 -27.20
N THR A 144 5.95 -2.90 -26.42
CA THR A 144 6.60 -4.21 -26.53
C THR A 144 5.92 -5.28 -25.67
N PHE A 145 5.31 -4.89 -24.55
CA PHE A 145 4.90 -5.84 -23.50
C PHE A 145 3.50 -5.64 -22.94
N ASP A 146 2.78 -4.56 -23.26
CA ASP A 146 1.40 -4.36 -22.82
C ASP A 146 0.44 -5.26 -23.60
N TRP A 147 -0.36 -6.09 -22.90
CA TRP A 147 -1.17 -7.10 -23.58
C TRP A 147 -2.20 -6.52 -24.54
N ARG A 148 -2.66 -5.29 -24.33
CA ARG A 148 -3.60 -4.61 -25.23
C ARG A 148 -2.97 -4.27 -26.58
N LEU A 149 -1.65 -4.15 -26.63
CA LEU A 149 -0.88 -3.88 -27.85
C LEU A 149 -0.31 -5.15 -28.48
N THR A 150 0.01 -6.15 -27.65
CA THR A 150 0.58 -7.43 -28.11
C THR A 150 -0.46 -8.53 -28.32
N ASN A 151 -1.74 -8.26 -28.05
CA ASN A 151 -2.85 -9.24 -28.10
C ASN A 151 -2.57 -10.50 -27.27
N SER A 152 -2.04 -10.31 -26.06
CA SER A 152 -1.57 -11.40 -25.19
C SER A 152 -2.34 -11.50 -23.87
N GLU A 153 -3.65 -11.21 -23.87
CA GLU A 153 -4.49 -11.24 -22.65
C GLU A 153 -4.65 -12.66 -22.08
N ALA A 154 -4.81 -13.66 -22.95
CA ALA A 154 -5.18 -15.01 -22.53
C ALA A 154 -4.15 -15.63 -21.59
N SER A 155 -4.60 -16.24 -20.50
CA SER A 155 -3.71 -16.96 -19.57
C SER A 155 -3.21 -18.25 -20.23
N ASN A 156 -1.94 -18.26 -20.63
CA ASN A 156 -1.27 -19.41 -21.23
C ASN A 156 0.27 -19.27 -21.11
N PRO A 157 1.01 -20.39 -21.27
CA PRO A 157 2.47 -20.38 -21.09
C PRO A 157 3.25 -19.42 -22.00
N ALA A 158 2.75 -19.12 -23.21
CA ALA A 158 3.44 -18.21 -24.13
C ALA A 158 3.34 -16.75 -23.64
N ASN A 159 2.19 -16.38 -23.09
CA ASN A 159 1.95 -15.04 -22.56
C ASN A 159 2.65 -14.85 -21.21
N GLU A 160 2.65 -15.86 -20.33
CA GLU A 160 3.48 -15.85 -19.12
C GLU A 160 4.98 -15.67 -19.46
N ALA A 161 5.47 -16.37 -20.50
CA ALA A 161 6.84 -16.20 -20.96
C ALA A 161 7.12 -14.79 -21.50
N LEU A 162 6.13 -14.12 -22.10
CA LEU A 162 6.24 -12.72 -22.53
C LEU A 162 6.33 -11.78 -21.32
N ALA A 163 5.54 -11.99 -20.27
CA ALA A 163 5.66 -11.24 -19.02
C ALA A 163 7.06 -11.40 -18.40
N LEU A 164 7.61 -12.62 -18.35
CA LEU A 164 8.98 -12.85 -17.86
C LEU A 164 10.05 -12.19 -18.75
N ARG A 165 9.81 -12.05 -20.05
CA ARG A 165 10.70 -11.30 -20.96
C ARG A 165 10.67 -9.80 -20.66
N ALA A 166 9.50 -9.23 -20.35
CA ALA A 166 9.38 -7.82 -19.95
C ALA A 166 10.19 -7.52 -18.68
N LEU A 167 10.12 -8.41 -17.68
CA LEU A 167 10.89 -8.26 -16.44
C LEU A 167 12.40 -8.35 -16.67
N ARG A 168 12.84 -9.25 -17.56
CA ARG A 168 14.26 -9.34 -17.95
C ARG A 168 14.71 -8.11 -18.74
N TRP A 169 13.84 -7.56 -19.58
CA TRP A 169 14.11 -6.31 -20.30
C TRP A 169 14.36 -5.16 -19.32
N LEU A 170 13.52 -4.99 -18.29
CA LEU A 170 13.76 -3.98 -17.24
C LEU A 170 15.12 -4.16 -16.55
N ALA A 171 15.49 -5.41 -16.23
CA ALA A 171 16.78 -5.72 -15.62
C ALA A 171 17.97 -5.42 -16.56
N ASP A 172 17.82 -5.67 -17.86
CA ASP A 172 18.85 -5.40 -18.86
C ASP A 172 18.97 -3.90 -19.16
N GLU A 173 17.86 -3.15 -19.17
CA GLU A 173 17.86 -1.68 -19.27
C GLU A 173 18.52 -1.03 -18.04
N GLU A 174 18.25 -1.52 -16.82
CA GLU A 174 18.90 -1.04 -15.59
C GLU A 174 20.40 -1.34 -15.63
N ARG A 175 20.79 -2.57 -16.03
CA ARG A 175 22.21 -2.95 -16.16
C ARG A 175 22.94 -2.11 -17.19
N ALA A 176 22.28 -1.77 -18.29
CA ALA A 176 22.79 -0.89 -19.33
C ALA A 176 22.73 0.60 -18.96
N ARG A 177 22.21 0.94 -17.77
CA ARG A 177 22.04 2.31 -17.26
C ARG A 177 21.18 3.20 -18.16
N ARG A 178 20.23 2.59 -18.89
CA ARG A 178 19.24 3.31 -19.70
C ARG A 178 18.02 3.71 -18.87
N ILE A 179 17.74 2.93 -17.83
CA ILE A 179 16.81 3.28 -16.76
C ILE A 179 17.53 3.09 -15.42
N HIS A 180 16.98 3.66 -14.35
CA HIS A 180 17.50 3.57 -13.00
C HIS A 180 16.40 3.14 -12.04
N ALA A 181 16.73 2.16 -11.22
CA ALA A 181 15.93 1.66 -10.13
C ALA A 181 14.46 1.30 -10.47
N PRO A 182 14.18 0.46 -11.50
CA PRO A 182 12.85 -0.03 -11.78
C PRO A 182 12.25 -0.80 -10.60
N VAL A 183 10.96 -0.58 -10.40
CA VAL A 183 10.12 -1.26 -9.42
C VAL A 183 8.86 -1.76 -10.15
N VAL A 184 8.48 -2.99 -9.82
CA VAL A 184 7.25 -3.65 -10.26
C VAL A 184 6.50 -4.16 -9.04
N LEU A 185 5.22 -3.83 -8.96
CA LEU A 185 4.26 -4.29 -7.94
C LEU A 185 3.04 -4.86 -8.65
N ILE A 186 2.64 -6.08 -8.29
CA ILE A 186 1.43 -6.70 -8.88
C ILE A 186 0.19 -5.99 -8.32
N ASN A 187 -0.68 -5.49 -9.20
CA ASN A 187 -1.87 -4.76 -8.80
C ASN A 187 -3.07 -5.70 -8.64
N HIS A 188 -3.95 -5.38 -7.67
CA HIS A 188 -5.22 -6.06 -7.40
C HIS A 188 -5.24 -7.58 -7.71
N PRO A 189 -4.29 -8.36 -7.14
CA PRO A 189 -3.86 -9.65 -7.68
C PRO A 189 -4.97 -10.70 -7.76
N LEU A 190 -5.90 -10.70 -6.79
CA LEU A 190 -7.00 -11.66 -6.76
C LEU A 190 -8.35 -11.08 -7.19
N ARG A 191 -8.42 -9.84 -7.68
CA ARG A 191 -9.67 -9.21 -8.16
C ARG A 191 -10.37 -10.07 -9.20
N ASN A 192 -9.62 -10.60 -10.16
CA ASN A 192 -10.10 -11.60 -11.12
C ASN A 192 -9.39 -12.96 -10.99
N GLY A 193 -8.52 -13.14 -9.98
CA GLY A 193 -7.75 -14.38 -9.80
C GLY A 193 -6.87 -14.75 -11.00
N ARG A 194 -6.45 -13.76 -11.82
CA ARG A 194 -5.66 -13.96 -13.05
C ARG A 194 -4.16 -14.09 -12.81
N VAL A 195 -3.70 -13.98 -11.56
CA VAL A 195 -2.30 -14.15 -11.20
C VAL A 195 -2.14 -15.38 -10.31
N ALA A 196 -1.61 -16.46 -10.86
CA ALA A 196 -1.41 -17.73 -10.17
C ALA A 196 -0.22 -17.67 -9.18
N PRO A 197 -0.19 -18.54 -8.16
CA PRO A 197 0.93 -18.57 -7.22
C PRO A 197 2.28 -18.88 -7.88
N HIS A 198 2.32 -19.75 -8.90
CA HIS A 198 3.55 -20.02 -9.65
C HIS A 198 4.03 -18.80 -10.45
N GLU A 199 3.12 -17.97 -10.97
CA GLU A 199 3.46 -16.74 -11.69
C GLU A 199 4.09 -15.72 -10.74
N LEU A 200 3.49 -15.46 -9.57
CA LEU A 200 4.07 -14.55 -8.56
C LEU A 200 5.52 -14.93 -8.24
N ARG A 201 5.76 -16.23 -8.09
CA ARG A 201 7.10 -16.76 -7.85
C ARG A 201 8.01 -16.65 -9.06
N ALA A 202 7.51 -16.87 -10.26
CA ALA A 202 8.27 -16.72 -11.49
C ALA A 202 8.67 -15.24 -11.71
N TYR A 203 7.76 -14.30 -11.45
CA TYR A 203 8.02 -12.87 -11.50
C TYR A 203 9.10 -12.45 -10.50
N ARG A 204 8.96 -12.87 -9.23
CA ARG A 204 9.99 -12.69 -8.20
C ARG A 204 11.35 -13.27 -8.63
N ASP A 205 11.36 -14.52 -9.09
CA ASP A 205 12.61 -15.24 -9.37
C ASP A 205 13.29 -14.74 -10.67
N ALA A 206 12.53 -14.17 -11.61
CA ALA A 206 13.07 -13.57 -12.84
C ALA A 206 13.76 -12.22 -12.61
N ALA A 207 13.26 -11.40 -11.68
CA ALA A 207 13.83 -10.09 -11.39
C ALA A 207 13.65 -9.70 -9.90
N PRO A 208 14.36 -10.35 -8.97
CA PRO A 208 14.08 -10.28 -7.51
C PRO A 208 14.35 -8.93 -6.83
N HIS A 209 15.00 -8.00 -7.53
CA HIS A 209 15.23 -6.62 -7.04
C HIS A 209 14.33 -5.59 -7.74
N ILE A 210 13.51 -6.04 -8.70
CA ILE A 210 12.61 -5.21 -9.50
C ILE A 210 11.17 -5.55 -9.14
N VAL A 211 10.79 -6.83 -9.19
CA VAL A 211 9.48 -7.30 -8.71
C VAL A 211 9.57 -7.48 -7.20
N ILE A 212 9.08 -6.50 -6.46
CA ILE A 212 9.27 -6.45 -5.00
C ILE A 212 8.09 -7.02 -4.22
N GLY A 213 6.92 -7.16 -4.85
CA GLY A 213 5.72 -7.56 -4.13
C GLY A 213 4.41 -7.36 -4.90
N MET A 214 3.33 -7.22 -4.14
CA MET A 214 1.97 -7.02 -4.64
C MET A 214 1.21 -6.01 -3.79
N GLU A 215 0.13 -5.48 -4.33
CA GLU A 215 -0.88 -4.79 -3.55
C GLU A 215 -1.48 -5.76 -2.52
N GLY A 216 -1.26 -5.46 -1.24
CA GLY A 216 -1.90 -6.17 -0.15
C GLY A 216 -3.33 -5.70 0.08
N ALA A 217 -3.62 -4.43 -0.20
CA ALA A 217 -4.97 -3.88 -0.26
C ALA A 217 -5.12 -3.04 -1.53
N PRO A 218 -6.14 -3.31 -2.36
CA PRO A 218 -6.39 -2.55 -3.58
C PRO A 218 -6.86 -1.13 -3.26
N GLY A 219 -6.88 -0.25 -4.26
CA GLY A 219 -7.62 1.00 -4.23
C GLY A 219 -9.14 0.80 -4.22
N ALA A 220 -9.94 1.70 -4.81
CA ALA A 220 -11.41 1.58 -4.89
C ALA A 220 -12.11 1.23 -3.55
N GLN A 221 -11.51 1.64 -2.42
CA GLN A 221 -11.99 1.30 -1.08
C GLN A 221 -13.35 1.94 -0.78
N ALA A 222 -13.68 3.05 -1.45
CA ALA A 222 -14.96 3.74 -1.31
C ALA A 222 -16.12 3.04 -2.06
N ASP A 223 -15.85 2.05 -2.93
CA ASP A 223 -16.93 1.31 -3.60
C ASP A 223 -17.82 0.53 -2.62
N GLY A 224 -17.27 0.15 -1.47
CA GLY A 224 -17.97 -0.59 -0.42
C GLY A 224 -19.01 0.23 0.37
N PHE A 225 -19.07 1.56 0.20
CA PHE A 225 -20.04 2.37 0.94
C PHE A 225 -21.50 1.95 0.61
N PRO A 226 -22.34 1.72 1.64
CA PRO A 226 -23.71 1.28 1.45
C PRO A 226 -24.59 2.37 0.83
N LYS A 227 -25.59 1.93 0.06
CA LYS A 227 -26.67 2.80 -0.41
C LYS A 227 -27.52 3.32 0.77
N PRO A 228 -28.11 4.53 0.68
CA PRO A 228 -28.07 5.46 -0.46
C PRO A 228 -26.84 6.38 -0.48
N SER A 229 -25.95 6.27 0.51
CA SER A 229 -24.84 7.20 0.70
C SER A 229 -23.59 6.83 -0.10
N GLY A 230 -23.58 5.69 -0.82
CA GLY A 230 -22.46 5.21 -1.62
C GLY A 230 -22.90 4.35 -2.80
N ASN A 231 -21.91 3.82 -3.52
CA ASN A 231 -22.11 3.00 -4.72
C ASN A 231 -22.94 1.74 -4.42
N GLY A 232 -22.83 1.21 -3.21
CA GLY A 232 -23.36 -0.11 -2.86
C GLY A 232 -22.63 -1.24 -3.58
N GLY A 233 -21.37 -1.01 -3.97
CA GLY A 233 -20.53 -1.94 -4.71
C GLY A 233 -19.72 -2.85 -3.79
N ALA A 234 -18.66 -3.45 -4.33
CA ALA A 234 -17.76 -4.31 -3.58
C ALA A 234 -16.51 -3.52 -3.22
N ARG A 235 -16.20 -3.41 -1.91
CA ARG A 235 -14.99 -2.73 -1.44
C ARG A 235 -13.76 -3.23 -2.21
N GLY A 236 -12.94 -2.30 -2.70
CA GLY A 236 -11.78 -2.64 -3.52
C GLY A 236 -12.05 -2.90 -5.00
N GLY A 237 -13.30 -2.82 -5.45
CA GLY A 237 -13.72 -3.26 -6.80
C GLY A 237 -13.73 -4.79 -6.97
N TYR A 238 -13.66 -5.54 -5.86
CA TYR A 238 -13.59 -7.01 -5.86
C TYR A 238 -15.00 -7.62 -5.95
N ALA A 239 -15.72 -7.32 -7.04
CA ALA A 239 -17.07 -7.83 -7.30
C ALA A 239 -17.08 -9.09 -8.18
N ASN A 240 -15.95 -9.41 -8.82
CA ASN A 240 -15.88 -10.38 -9.91
C ASN A 240 -15.97 -11.84 -9.43
N SER A 241 -16.03 -12.74 -10.41
CA SER A 241 -16.06 -14.19 -10.25
C SER A 241 -15.00 -14.82 -11.18
N PRO A 242 -14.54 -16.06 -10.92
CA PRO A 242 -13.61 -16.75 -11.80
C PRO A 242 -14.10 -16.78 -13.26
N GLY A 243 -13.22 -16.45 -14.19
CA GLY A 243 -13.43 -16.51 -15.64
C GLY A 243 -12.45 -17.43 -16.33
N ALA A 244 -12.44 -17.41 -17.68
CA ALA A 244 -11.58 -18.29 -18.48
C ALA A 244 -10.07 -18.07 -18.28
N ASN A 245 -9.67 -16.86 -17.87
CA ASN A 245 -8.28 -16.50 -17.58
C ASN A 245 -7.94 -16.59 -16.09
N SER A 246 -8.87 -16.98 -15.22
CA SER A 246 -8.62 -17.10 -13.79
C SER A 246 -7.92 -18.42 -13.48
N TRP A 247 -6.96 -18.39 -12.56
CA TRP A 247 -6.34 -19.61 -12.07
C TRP A 247 -7.36 -20.41 -11.23
N PRO A 248 -7.62 -21.69 -11.58
CA PRO A 248 -8.77 -22.42 -11.04
C PRO A 248 -8.62 -22.84 -9.56
N GLY A 249 -7.43 -22.69 -8.97
CA GLY A 249 -7.18 -23.10 -7.59
C GLY A 249 -7.66 -22.10 -6.53
N TYR A 250 -8.05 -20.88 -6.90
CA TYR A 250 -8.55 -19.90 -5.95
C TYR A 250 -10.00 -20.19 -5.54
N PRO A 251 -10.31 -20.20 -4.23
CA PRO A 251 -11.68 -20.39 -3.76
C PRO A 251 -12.51 -19.10 -3.97
N ALA A 252 -13.84 -19.21 -3.89
CA ALA A 252 -14.74 -18.09 -4.19
C ALA A 252 -14.50 -16.87 -3.28
N GLU A 253 -14.17 -17.08 -2.01
CA GLU A 253 -13.88 -15.99 -1.07
C GLU A 253 -12.59 -15.22 -1.40
N ALA A 254 -11.72 -15.74 -2.27
CA ALA A 254 -10.50 -15.05 -2.68
C ALA A 254 -10.78 -13.85 -3.61
N TYR A 255 -11.96 -13.83 -4.24
CA TYR A 255 -12.43 -12.77 -5.15
C TYR A 255 -13.14 -11.63 -4.40
N ARG A 256 -13.03 -11.60 -3.07
CA ARG A 256 -13.54 -10.53 -2.20
C ARG A 256 -12.38 -10.00 -1.40
N THR A 257 -12.40 -8.71 -1.08
CA THR A 257 -11.52 -8.18 -0.04
C THR A 257 -11.96 -8.71 1.33
N HIS A 258 -11.03 -8.77 2.29
CA HIS A 258 -11.27 -9.16 3.67
C HIS A 258 -10.83 -8.01 4.56
N GLY A 259 -11.79 -7.22 5.06
CA GLY A 259 -11.53 -5.94 5.72
C GLY A 259 -10.82 -4.91 4.85
N GLY A 260 -11.09 -4.94 3.54
CA GLY A 260 -10.46 -4.09 2.53
C GLY A 260 -9.11 -4.59 2.01
N TRP A 261 -8.62 -5.74 2.48
CA TRP A 261 -7.35 -6.33 2.04
C TRP A 261 -7.58 -7.48 1.08
N ASP A 262 -6.67 -7.68 0.13
CA ASP A 262 -6.69 -8.85 -0.73
C ASP A 262 -6.59 -10.14 0.14
N TRP A 263 -7.36 -11.17 -0.23
CA TRP A 263 -7.39 -12.44 0.49
C TRP A 263 -5.99 -13.08 0.62
N ALA A 264 -5.12 -12.89 -0.38
CA ALA A 264 -3.74 -13.38 -0.36
C ALA A 264 -2.94 -12.80 0.82
N THR A 265 -3.30 -11.60 1.28
CA THR A 265 -2.65 -10.87 2.37
C THR A 265 -3.35 -11.08 3.71
N ALA A 266 -4.69 -11.03 3.72
CA ALA A 266 -5.47 -11.08 4.95
C ALA A 266 -5.38 -12.43 5.68
N LYS A 267 -5.22 -13.52 4.93
CA LYS A 267 -5.22 -14.88 5.47
C LYS A 267 -3.89 -15.25 6.14
N VAL A 268 -3.93 -15.51 7.45
CA VAL A 268 -2.80 -16.07 8.21
C VAL A 268 -2.50 -17.49 7.73
N GLY A 269 -1.24 -17.73 7.36
CA GLY A 269 -0.79 -18.97 6.73
C GLY A 269 -1.23 -19.13 5.28
N GLY A 270 -1.75 -18.07 4.64
CA GLY A 270 -2.18 -18.04 3.24
C GLY A 270 -1.05 -17.77 2.25
N LEU A 271 -1.40 -17.22 1.09
CA LEU A 271 -0.48 -17.07 -0.04
C LEU A 271 0.71 -16.17 0.26
N TRP A 272 0.50 -15.00 0.88
CA TRP A 272 1.62 -14.13 1.26
C TRP A 272 2.60 -14.84 2.19
N ASP A 273 2.08 -15.51 3.22
CA ASP A 273 2.86 -16.32 4.14
C ASP A 273 3.59 -17.48 3.44
N SER A 274 3.00 -18.09 2.43
CA SER A 274 3.63 -19.12 1.59
C SER A 274 4.84 -18.58 0.83
N LEU A 275 4.75 -17.36 0.31
CA LEU A 275 5.87 -16.68 -0.35
C LEU A 275 6.98 -16.31 0.66
N LEU A 276 6.60 -15.86 1.87
CA LEU A 276 7.54 -15.54 2.94
C LEU A 276 8.25 -16.78 3.52
N ALA A 277 7.56 -17.91 3.62
CA ALA A 277 8.12 -19.18 4.10
C ALA A 277 9.28 -19.68 3.22
N GLU A 278 9.35 -19.23 1.96
CA GLU A 278 10.51 -19.49 1.09
C GLU A 278 11.79 -18.77 1.51
N GLY A 279 11.70 -17.86 2.50
CA GLY A 279 12.83 -17.09 3.01
C GLY A 279 13.27 -15.96 2.08
N LYS A 280 12.44 -15.63 1.07
CA LYS A 280 12.70 -14.62 0.03
C LYS A 280 11.85 -13.36 0.25
N PRO A 281 12.35 -12.18 -0.16
CA PRO A 281 11.55 -10.96 -0.21
C PRO A 281 10.24 -11.13 -1.00
N TRP A 282 9.13 -10.69 -0.40
CA TRP A 282 7.86 -10.47 -1.08
C TRP A 282 7.01 -9.53 -0.22
N TRP A 283 6.92 -8.28 -0.65
CA TRP A 283 6.37 -7.19 0.12
C TRP A 283 4.90 -6.94 -0.23
N ILE A 284 4.18 -6.30 0.68
CA ILE A 284 2.85 -5.77 0.39
C ILE A 284 2.85 -4.25 0.39
N THR A 285 1.99 -3.67 -0.45
CA THR A 285 1.68 -2.23 -0.52
C THR A 285 0.18 -1.98 -0.47
N THR A 286 -0.23 -0.72 -0.38
CA THR A 286 -1.62 -0.27 -0.61
C THR A 286 -1.62 1.07 -1.36
N ASN A 287 -2.72 1.39 -2.02
CA ASN A 287 -2.85 2.58 -2.86
C ASN A 287 -4.31 3.07 -2.88
N SER A 288 -4.52 4.18 -3.58
CA SER A 288 -5.83 4.75 -3.86
C SER A 288 -6.49 4.17 -5.09
N ASP A 289 -5.71 3.81 -6.13
CA ASP A 289 -6.20 3.53 -7.48
C ASP A 289 -7.08 4.69 -7.97
N SER A 290 -6.60 5.93 -7.78
CA SER A 290 -7.40 7.15 -7.88
C SER A 290 -7.89 7.44 -9.30
N HIS A 291 -9.10 7.00 -9.65
CA HIS A 291 -9.80 7.32 -10.90
C HIS A 291 -10.87 8.39 -10.68
N TYR A 292 -11.72 8.18 -9.66
CA TYR A 292 -12.81 9.06 -9.22
C TYR A 292 -12.89 9.10 -7.70
N ASN A 293 -12.45 10.20 -7.10
CA ASN A 293 -12.34 10.30 -5.65
C ASN A 293 -13.67 10.69 -5.03
N ARG A 294 -14.18 9.82 -4.17
CA ARG A 294 -15.41 10.04 -3.41
C ARG A 294 -15.35 11.33 -2.60
N GLY A 295 -16.43 12.10 -2.67
CA GLY A 295 -16.62 13.33 -1.91
C GLY A 295 -16.02 14.57 -2.58
N ASP A 296 -15.30 14.40 -3.70
CA ASP A 296 -14.85 15.50 -4.54
C ASP A 296 -16.03 16.14 -5.29
N THR A 297 -15.84 17.36 -5.80
CA THR A 297 -16.84 18.09 -6.59
C THR A 297 -16.55 18.11 -8.09
N LEU A 298 -15.36 17.63 -8.48
CA LEU A 298 -14.95 17.51 -9.87
C LEU A 298 -15.76 16.43 -10.59
N VAL A 299 -16.17 16.73 -11.82
CA VAL A 299 -16.86 15.80 -12.72
C VAL A 299 -16.19 15.78 -14.09
N ARG A 300 -16.19 14.61 -14.74
CA ARG A 300 -15.74 14.47 -16.12
C ARG A 300 -16.77 15.11 -17.07
N PRO A 301 -16.38 16.00 -18.00
CA PRO A 301 -17.29 16.56 -18.99
C PRO A 301 -17.87 15.46 -19.87
N ASP A 302 -19.11 15.68 -20.32
CA ASP A 302 -19.79 14.76 -21.22
C ASP A 302 -19.17 14.86 -22.63
N VAL A 303 -18.80 13.71 -23.20
CA VAL A 303 -18.12 13.61 -24.50
C VAL A 303 -18.68 12.43 -25.30
N PRO A 304 -18.54 12.42 -26.63
CA PRO A 304 -18.83 11.24 -27.45
C PRO A 304 -18.11 9.98 -26.95
N GLY A 305 -18.73 8.80 -27.13
CA GLY A 305 -18.19 7.54 -26.61
C GLY A 305 -16.83 7.12 -27.19
N ASP A 306 -16.48 7.62 -28.38
CA ASP A 306 -15.20 7.43 -29.07
C ASP A 306 -14.19 8.55 -28.79
N TRP A 307 -14.47 9.43 -27.83
CA TRP A 307 -13.61 10.58 -27.52
C TRP A 307 -12.19 10.14 -27.15
N TYR A 308 -12.05 9.17 -26.24
CA TYR A 308 -10.73 8.69 -25.84
C TYR A 308 -9.99 8.05 -27.03
N ASP A 309 -10.69 7.24 -27.83
CA ASP A 309 -10.14 6.57 -29.01
C ASP A 309 -9.62 7.56 -30.09
N THR A 310 -10.12 8.80 -30.05
CA THR A 310 -9.75 9.86 -31.02
C THR A 310 -8.77 10.90 -30.47
N HIS A 311 -8.66 11.03 -29.14
CA HIS A 311 -7.86 12.08 -28.48
C HIS A 311 -6.78 11.56 -27.53
N GLY A 312 -6.87 10.31 -27.07
CA GLY A 312 -6.00 9.68 -26.06
C GLY A 312 -6.12 10.27 -24.65
N LYS A 313 -7.04 11.21 -24.43
CA LYS A 313 -7.32 11.80 -23.12
C LYS A 313 -8.72 12.35 -23.02
N PHE A 314 -9.26 12.40 -21.81
CA PHE A 314 -10.49 13.14 -21.53
C PHE A 314 -10.23 14.65 -21.35
N PRO A 315 -11.25 15.50 -21.54
CA PRO A 315 -11.14 16.92 -21.23
C PRO A 315 -10.91 17.14 -19.74
N ASP A 316 -10.29 18.28 -19.40
CA ASP A 316 -10.08 18.70 -18.02
C ASP A 316 -11.41 18.65 -17.23
N PRO A 317 -11.41 18.06 -16.02
CA PRO A 317 -12.62 17.93 -15.22
C PRO A 317 -13.08 19.29 -14.70
N VAL A 318 -14.39 19.45 -14.60
CA VAL A 318 -15.04 20.70 -14.18
C VAL A 318 -15.59 20.57 -12.76
N ASP A 319 -15.52 21.66 -12.00
CA ASP A 319 -16.09 21.71 -10.66
C ASP A 319 -17.61 21.89 -10.75
N SER A 320 -18.36 20.88 -10.32
CA SER A 320 -19.83 20.93 -10.25
C SER A 320 -20.34 21.73 -9.04
N GLY A 321 -19.48 21.98 -8.04
CA GLY A 321 -19.84 22.52 -6.73
C GLY A 321 -20.62 21.53 -5.85
N VAL A 322 -20.83 20.29 -6.29
CA VAL A 322 -21.63 19.28 -5.60
C VAL A 322 -20.76 18.07 -5.27
N PRO A 323 -20.65 17.65 -4.00
CA PRO A 323 -19.92 16.45 -3.62
C PRO A 323 -20.47 15.19 -4.29
N GLN A 324 -19.60 14.41 -4.91
CA GLN A 324 -19.92 13.22 -5.68
C GLN A 324 -19.71 11.98 -4.82
N LEU A 325 -20.82 11.28 -4.51
CA LEU A 325 -20.84 10.16 -3.56
C LEU A 325 -21.29 8.84 -4.17
N LEU A 326 -21.65 8.84 -5.45
CA LEU A 326 -22.21 7.68 -6.16
C LEU A 326 -21.30 7.29 -7.32
N ALA A 327 -21.59 6.18 -8.00
CA ALA A 327 -20.75 5.71 -9.09
C ALA A 327 -20.57 6.79 -10.17
N PRO A 328 -19.37 6.94 -10.75
CA PRO A 328 -18.20 6.08 -10.62
C PRO A 328 -17.25 6.39 -9.44
N TYR A 329 -17.63 7.22 -8.46
CA TYR A 329 -16.74 7.71 -7.40
C TYR A 329 -16.47 6.67 -6.30
N ALA A 330 -15.56 5.75 -6.62
CA ALA A 330 -15.20 4.56 -5.85
C ALA A 330 -13.88 4.71 -5.07
N ASP A 331 -13.09 5.75 -5.33
CA ASP A 331 -11.73 5.90 -4.82
C ASP A 331 -11.63 6.98 -3.73
N PHE A 332 -10.43 7.15 -3.21
CA PHE A 332 -10.03 8.26 -2.36
C PHE A 332 -8.77 8.90 -2.94
N TYR A 333 -8.46 10.14 -2.57
CA TYR A 333 -7.20 10.74 -3.00
C TYR A 333 -5.98 9.98 -2.43
N PRO A 334 -4.81 10.04 -3.10
CA PRO A 334 -3.58 9.45 -2.58
C PRO A 334 -3.29 9.87 -1.14
N GLY A 335 -3.14 8.90 -0.24
CA GLY A 335 -2.89 9.16 1.17
C GLY A 335 -4.09 9.66 1.97
N GLU A 336 -5.30 9.72 1.42
CA GLU A 336 -6.52 10.09 2.17
C GLU A 336 -6.96 8.92 3.08
N PHE A 337 -7.20 7.75 2.48
CA PHE A 337 -7.62 6.54 3.17
C PHE A 337 -6.47 5.53 3.30
N SER A 338 -5.99 5.01 2.17
CA SER A 338 -4.88 4.07 2.07
C SER A 338 -3.54 4.82 2.13
N ARG A 339 -2.59 4.32 2.93
CA ARG A 339 -1.24 4.89 3.03
C ARG A 339 -0.20 3.79 3.00
N THR A 340 0.72 3.84 2.03
CA THR A 340 1.97 3.09 2.06
C THR A 340 3.06 3.95 2.68
N TYR A 341 3.47 3.62 3.90
CA TYR A 341 4.60 4.28 4.56
C TYR A 341 5.91 3.57 4.23
N VAL A 342 6.87 4.32 3.71
CA VAL A 342 8.21 3.82 3.34
C VAL A 342 9.25 4.45 4.26
N GLY A 343 10.06 3.61 4.91
CA GLY A 343 11.15 4.04 5.77
C GLY A 343 12.37 4.43 4.93
N VAL A 344 12.73 5.71 4.95
CA VAL A 344 13.86 6.25 4.19
C VAL A 344 14.95 6.79 5.10
N THR A 345 16.20 6.66 4.65
CA THR A 345 17.37 7.29 5.27
C THR A 345 17.56 8.74 4.80
N ARG A 346 16.98 9.06 3.63
CA ARG A 346 16.97 10.41 3.02
C ARG A 346 15.68 10.62 2.23
N ARG A 347 15.01 11.75 2.43
CA ARG A 347 13.87 12.17 1.59
C ARG A 347 14.36 12.50 0.18
N SER A 348 14.21 11.54 -0.74
CA SER A 348 14.58 11.67 -2.15
C SER A 348 13.95 10.53 -2.95
N LEU A 349 13.90 10.66 -4.27
CA LEU A 349 13.41 9.59 -5.15
C LEU A 349 14.15 8.26 -4.86
N ASP A 350 15.49 8.29 -4.82
CA ASP A 350 16.29 7.11 -4.53
C ASP A 350 16.04 6.54 -3.13
N GLY A 351 15.82 7.39 -2.12
CA GLY A 351 15.56 6.94 -0.76
C GLY A 351 14.24 6.17 -0.64
N VAL A 352 13.19 6.58 -1.36
CA VAL A 352 11.92 5.85 -1.42
C VAL A 352 12.10 4.53 -2.16
N LEU A 353 12.76 4.53 -3.33
CA LEU A 353 13.02 3.30 -4.09
C LEU A 353 13.86 2.29 -3.30
N GLU A 354 14.87 2.76 -2.56
CA GLU A 354 15.67 1.93 -1.64
C GLU A 354 14.79 1.34 -0.53
N GLY A 355 13.92 2.15 0.09
CA GLY A 355 13.01 1.71 1.15
C GLY A 355 11.98 0.68 0.68
N LEU A 356 11.42 0.88 -0.52
CA LEU A 356 10.50 -0.05 -1.17
C LEU A 356 11.19 -1.39 -1.43
N ARG A 357 12.36 -1.38 -2.10
CA ARG A 357 13.15 -2.59 -2.38
C ARG A 357 13.57 -3.32 -1.11
N ALA A 358 13.98 -2.57 -0.09
CA ALA A 358 14.37 -3.13 1.20
C ALA A 358 13.20 -3.64 2.04
N GLY A 359 11.94 -3.43 1.64
CA GLY A 359 10.77 -3.88 2.37
C GLY A 359 10.50 -3.11 3.67
N ARG A 360 11.07 -1.91 3.82
CA ARG A 360 10.84 -1.02 4.97
C ARG A 360 9.48 -0.34 4.82
N ILE A 361 8.43 -1.14 4.93
CA ILE A 361 7.07 -0.74 4.59
C ILE A 361 6.10 -1.15 5.71
N TRP A 362 5.24 -0.21 6.09
CA TRP A 362 4.01 -0.49 6.79
C TRP A 362 2.86 0.29 6.17
N LEU A 363 1.65 -0.21 6.37
CA LEU A 363 0.47 0.18 5.63
C LEU A 363 -0.67 0.42 6.61
N THR A 364 -1.54 1.38 6.32
CA THR A 364 -2.74 1.62 7.15
C THR A 364 -3.90 2.11 6.31
N HIS A 365 -5.08 1.58 6.63
CA HIS A 365 -6.37 2.14 6.23
C HIS A 365 -6.86 3.14 7.27
N GLY A 366 -7.44 4.24 6.78
CA GLY A 366 -8.17 5.22 7.59
C GLY A 366 -7.36 5.90 8.70
N GLY A 367 -6.02 5.81 8.66
CA GLY A 367 -5.15 6.39 9.69
C GLY A 367 -5.29 5.74 11.07
N LEU A 368 -5.42 4.41 11.12
CA LEU A 368 -5.61 3.64 12.36
C LEU A 368 -4.55 3.95 13.43
N VAL A 369 -3.31 4.20 13.00
CA VAL A 369 -2.21 4.72 13.80
C VAL A 369 -1.52 5.87 13.06
N GLN A 370 -0.86 6.76 13.80
CA GLN A 370 -0.08 7.88 13.26
C GLN A 370 1.36 7.48 12.92
N ASP A 371 1.91 6.51 13.65
CA ASP A 371 3.27 6.02 13.52
C ASP A 371 3.33 4.56 13.95
N LEU A 372 4.17 3.78 13.28
CA LEU A 372 4.44 2.38 13.60
C LEU A 372 5.94 2.11 13.46
N GLN A 373 6.53 1.54 14.49
CA GLN A 373 7.93 1.13 14.53
C GLN A 373 8.00 -0.33 14.92
N VAL A 374 8.63 -1.15 14.08
CA VAL A 374 8.75 -2.58 14.31
C VAL A 374 10.22 -2.96 14.23
N GLY A 375 10.69 -3.74 15.20
CA GLY A 375 12.04 -4.27 15.20
C GLY A 375 12.12 -5.59 15.92
N ALA A 376 13.17 -6.35 15.64
CA ALA A 376 13.51 -7.57 16.35
C ALA A 376 14.96 -7.49 16.82
N TYR A 377 15.25 -7.99 18.01
CA TYR A 377 16.62 -8.09 18.51
C TYR A 377 16.88 -9.42 19.21
N GLY A 378 18.14 -9.84 19.19
CA GLY A 378 18.60 -11.11 19.75
C GLY A 378 20.08 -11.31 19.44
N GLY A 379 20.81 -12.02 20.29
CA GLY A 379 22.24 -12.32 20.06
C GLY A 379 23.14 -11.08 19.86
N GLY A 380 22.79 -9.94 20.46
CA GLY A 380 23.54 -8.68 20.36
C GLY A 380 23.31 -7.87 19.07
N SER A 381 22.40 -8.31 18.19
CA SER A 381 22.05 -7.63 16.95
C SER A 381 20.57 -7.26 16.90
N ALA A 382 20.20 -6.37 15.98
CA ALA A 382 18.81 -5.98 15.72
C ALA A 382 18.55 -5.83 14.21
N ALA A 383 17.29 -5.99 13.82
CA ALA A 383 16.79 -5.74 12.47
C ALA A 383 15.39 -5.12 12.53
N THR A 384 14.99 -4.44 11.46
CA THR A 384 13.64 -3.87 11.28
C THR A 384 12.95 -4.48 10.04
N LEU A 385 11.77 -3.97 9.70
CA LEU A 385 10.93 -4.34 8.56
C LEU A 385 11.75 -4.56 7.29
N GLY A 386 11.52 -5.70 6.64
CA GLY A 386 12.22 -6.18 5.44
C GLY A 386 13.64 -6.71 5.70
N GLY A 387 14.20 -6.47 6.88
CA GLY A 387 15.52 -6.91 7.29
C GLY A 387 15.59 -8.36 7.77
N ARG A 388 16.83 -8.80 8.02
CA ARG A 388 17.14 -10.14 8.54
C ARG A 388 17.97 -10.04 9.82
N LEU A 389 17.54 -10.75 10.87
CA LEU A 389 18.26 -10.89 12.13
C LEU A 389 18.90 -12.27 12.20
N ARG A 390 20.23 -12.34 12.34
CA ARG A 390 20.95 -13.60 12.55
C ARG A 390 21.18 -13.85 14.03
N VAL A 391 20.80 -15.03 14.52
CA VAL A 391 21.03 -15.46 15.90
C VAL A 391 21.62 -16.86 15.98
N ARG A 392 22.33 -17.17 17.07
CA ARG A 392 22.82 -18.53 17.33
C ARG A 392 21.66 -19.43 17.70
N ARG A 393 21.71 -20.70 17.30
CA ARG A 393 20.76 -21.73 17.76
C ARG A 393 20.62 -21.74 19.28
N GLY A 394 19.37 -21.65 19.76
CA GLY A 394 19.03 -21.57 21.18
C GLY A 394 18.96 -20.15 21.76
N SER A 395 19.25 -19.11 20.97
CA SER A 395 19.07 -17.72 21.41
C SER A 395 17.59 -17.36 21.56
N ASP A 396 17.32 -16.36 22.39
CA ASP A 396 16.02 -15.69 22.42
C ASP A 396 15.99 -14.55 21.41
N VAL A 397 14.82 -14.33 20.80
CA VAL A 397 14.54 -13.20 19.90
C VAL A 397 13.32 -12.46 20.39
N THR A 398 13.44 -11.16 20.61
CA THR A 398 12.32 -10.30 21.00
C THR A 398 11.91 -9.41 19.82
N VAL A 399 10.64 -9.51 19.43
CA VAL A 399 9.97 -8.57 18.53
C VAL A 399 9.37 -7.45 19.37
N VAL A 400 9.59 -6.21 18.94
CA VAL A 400 9.09 -4.99 19.57
C VAL A 400 8.26 -4.22 18.56
N VAL A 401 7.09 -3.77 19.00
CA VAL A 401 6.20 -2.93 18.20
C VAL A 401 5.87 -1.66 19.00
N GLY A 402 6.32 -0.52 18.51
CA GLY A 402 5.93 0.80 19.00
C GLY A 402 4.88 1.41 18.08
N ALA A 403 3.84 2.01 18.63
CA ALA A 403 2.83 2.72 17.85
C ALA A 403 2.40 4.02 18.52
N ARG A 404 2.10 5.04 17.71
CA ARG A 404 1.39 6.25 18.14
C ARG A 404 -0.06 6.16 17.68
N LEU A 405 -0.99 6.02 18.61
CA LEU A 405 -2.41 5.84 18.31
C LEU A 405 -3.00 7.07 17.62
N ALA A 406 -4.04 6.90 16.80
CA ALA A 406 -4.74 8.02 16.16
C ALA A 406 -5.20 9.07 17.19
N SER A 407 -5.16 10.34 16.81
CA SER A 407 -5.58 11.46 17.68
C SER A 407 -6.44 12.50 16.98
N ARG A 408 -6.80 12.26 15.71
CA ARG A 408 -7.62 13.15 14.89
C ARG A 408 -8.66 12.31 14.16
N PRO A 409 -9.84 12.89 13.87
CA PRO A 409 -10.80 12.26 12.98
C PRO A 409 -10.18 11.92 11.63
N ASN A 410 -10.53 10.76 11.07
CA ASN A 410 -10.24 10.42 9.68
C ASN A 410 -11.37 10.89 8.75
N GLY A 411 -11.33 10.48 7.47
CA GLY A 411 -12.37 10.82 6.49
C GLY A 411 -13.79 10.36 6.86
N GLY A 412 -13.93 9.38 7.76
CA GLY A 412 -15.21 8.93 8.33
C GLY A 412 -15.71 9.78 9.51
N GLY A 413 -14.98 10.83 9.90
CA GLY A 413 -15.37 11.76 10.98
C GLY A 413 -15.13 11.26 12.40
N SER A 414 -14.63 10.03 12.58
CA SER A 414 -14.30 9.45 13.88
C SER A 414 -12.79 9.34 14.09
N VAL A 415 -12.32 9.41 15.34
CA VAL A 415 -10.92 9.09 15.68
C VAL A 415 -10.77 7.57 15.71
N PRO A 416 -9.96 6.94 14.84
CA PRO A 416 -9.79 5.49 14.84
C PRO A 416 -9.29 4.95 16.17
N ARG A 417 -9.83 3.78 16.56
CA ARG A 417 -9.39 3.05 17.74
C ARG A 417 -8.65 1.79 17.32
N LEU A 418 -7.34 1.73 17.53
CA LEU A 418 -6.62 0.44 17.50
C LEU A 418 -7.14 -0.41 18.66
N ALA A 419 -7.79 -1.53 18.34
CA ALA A 419 -8.36 -2.45 19.32
C ALA A 419 -7.42 -3.64 19.57
N ARG A 420 -6.82 -4.18 18.51
CA ARG A 420 -5.89 -5.31 18.57
C ARG A 420 -4.68 -5.08 17.66
N LEU A 421 -3.51 -5.56 18.12
CA LEU A 421 -2.30 -5.69 17.32
C LEU A 421 -1.74 -7.10 17.47
N ASP A 422 -1.49 -7.76 16.35
CA ASP A 422 -1.00 -9.14 16.31
C ASP A 422 0.46 -9.20 15.84
N VAL A 423 1.26 -10.04 16.49
CA VAL A 423 2.51 -10.57 15.94
C VAL A 423 2.20 -11.91 15.31
N VAL A 424 2.30 -12.00 13.99
CA VAL A 424 2.13 -13.24 13.23
C VAL A 424 3.51 -13.78 12.89
N ALA A 425 3.75 -15.08 13.11
CA ALA A 425 5.02 -15.71 12.79
C ALA A 425 4.84 -17.08 12.15
N GLY A 426 5.73 -17.40 11.21
CA GLY A 426 5.75 -18.65 10.48
C GLY A 426 7.17 -19.17 10.22
N PRO A 427 7.34 -20.50 10.09
CA PRO A 427 8.65 -21.08 9.80
C PRO A 427 9.14 -20.65 8.41
N VAL A 428 10.45 -20.46 8.27
CA VAL A 428 11.11 -20.37 6.95
C VAL A 428 11.51 -21.78 6.55
N THR A 429 10.81 -22.34 5.57
CA THR A 429 10.98 -23.72 5.09
C THR A 429 11.83 -23.83 3.83
N GLY A 430 12.16 -22.69 3.20
CA GLY A 430 12.82 -22.66 1.90
C GLY A 430 11.83 -22.83 0.75
N PRO A 431 12.33 -22.87 -0.51
CA PRO A 431 11.48 -22.87 -1.71
C PRO A 431 10.39 -23.95 -1.65
N ALA A 432 9.16 -23.55 -2.00
CA ALA A 432 8.04 -24.49 -2.06
C ALA A 432 8.29 -25.55 -3.14
N ALA A 433 8.04 -26.82 -2.81
CA ALA A 433 8.16 -27.93 -3.77
C ALA A 433 7.10 -27.83 -4.87
N ASP A 434 5.88 -27.44 -4.49
CA ASP A 434 4.81 -27.07 -5.41
C ASP A 434 4.83 -25.55 -5.62
N ARG A 435 4.99 -25.11 -6.88
CA ARG A 435 4.97 -23.70 -7.26
C ARG A 435 3.59 -23.06 -7.07
N ASP A 436 2.54 -23.86 -7.03
CA ASP A 436 1.16 -23.43 -6.79
C ASP A 436 0.75 -23.44 -5.31
N ALA A 437 1.68 -23.74 -4.40
CA ALA A 437 1.40 -23.71 -2.97
C ALA A 437 0.87 -22.34 -2.50
N MET A 438 -0.33 -22.33 -1.93
CA MET A 438 -0.98 -21.14 -1.36
C MET A 438 -0.97 -21.12 0.17
N THR A 439 -0.29 -22.05 0.82
CA THR A 439 -0.30 -22.20 2.27
C THR A 439 1.10 -22.22 2.85
N ALA A 440 1.21 -21.78 4.11
CA ALA A 440 2.40 -21.87 4.95
C ALA A 440 2.06 -22.57 6.26
N PRO A 441 2.14 -23.91 6.32
CA PRO A 441 1.88 -24.66 7.54
C PRO A 441 2.78 -24.21 8.69
N GLY A 442 2.18 -24.00 9.87
CA GLY A 442 2.89 -23.57 11.08
C GLY A 442 2.88 -22.06 11.30
N THR A 443 2.46 -21.26 10.32
CA THR A 443 2.19 -19.84 10.50
C THR A 443 0.97 -19.62 11.39
N ARG A 444 1.11 -18.75 12.39
CA ARG A 444 0.06 -18.43 13.36
C ARG A 444 0.22 -17.04 13.96
N VAL A 445 -0.85 -16.52 14.54
CA VAL A 445 -0.76 -15.41 15.50
C VAL A 445 0.02 -15.92 16.71
N ALA A 446 1.23 -15.40 16.92
CA ALA A 446 2.11 -15.75 18.02
C ALA A 446 1.73 -15.02 19.32
N GLU A 447 1.21 -13.79 19.19
CA GLU A 447 0.75 -12.95 20.30
C GLU A 447 -0.23 -11.90 19.78
N SER A 448 -1.22 -11.56 20.60
CA SER A 448 -2.16 -10.45 20.37
C SER A 448 -2.11 -9.48 21.53
N PHE A 449 -2.05 -8.19 21.22
CA PHE A 449 -1.99 -7.12 22.19
C PHE A 449 -3.20 -6.21 22.08
N GLU A 450 -3.78 -5.87 23.23
CA GLU A 450 -4.88 -4.90 23.34
C GLU A 450 -4.35 -3.61 24.00
N PRO A 451 -4.10 -2.53 23.24
CA PRO A 451 -3.68 -1.27 23.83
C PRO A 451 -4.78 -0.69 24.70
N ARG A 452 -4.40 -0.13 25.86
CA ARG A 452 -5.23 0.88 26.52
C ARG A 452 -5.30 2.11 25.61
N TRP A 453 -6.38 2.26 24.87
CA TRP A 453 -6.52 3.34 23.90
C TRP A 453 -6.68 4.72 24.58
N ALA A 454 -6.00 5.72 24.03
CA ALA A 454 -6.24 7.14 24.26
C ALA A 454 -5.69 7.93 23.06
N PRO A 455 -6.31 9.04 22.65
CA PRO A 455 -5.86 9.83 21.51
C PRO A 455 -4.36 10.18 21.58
N GLY A 456 -3.59 9.78 20.57
CA GLY A 456 -2.17 10.13 20.46
C GLY A 456 -1.24 9.43 21.45
N ARG A 457 -1.76 8.52 22.29
CA ARG A 457 -0.95 7.75 23.23
C ARG A 457 0.09 6.92 22.48
N GLN A 458 1.30 6.90 23.02
CA GLN A 458 2.34 5.98 22.59
C GLN A 458 2.18 4.67 23.35
N VAL A 459 2.25 3.55 22.63
CA VAL A 459 2.21 2.19 23.18
C VAL A 459 3.39 1.40 22.65
N VAL A 460 3.92 0.49 23.48
CA VAL A 460 5.03 -0.40 23.12
C VAL A 460 4.68 -1.82 23.55
N PHE A 461 4.77 -2.76 22.62
CA PHE A 461 4.52 -4.18 22.83
C PHE A 461 5.80 -4.98 22.60
N ARG A 462 5.93 -6.11 23.30
CA ARG A 462 7.09 -7.00 23.21
C ARG A 462 6.62 -8.45 23.23
N HIS A 463 7.09 -9.25 22.29
CA HIS A 463 6.94 -10.70 22.29
C HIS A 463 8.30 -11.36 22.12
N THR A 464 8.64 -12.31 22.99
CA THR A 464 9.92 -13.02 22.97
C THR A 464 9.74 -14.47 22.56
N PHE A 465 10.28 -14.82 21.39
CA PHE A 465 10.48 -16.19 20.96
C PHE A 465 11.68 -16.76 21.71
N ARG A 466 11.44 -17.70 22.63
CA ARG A 466 12.49 -18.31 23.45
C ARG A 466 13.12 -19.52 22.75
N ASN A 467 14.42 -19.74 22.99
CA ASN A 467 15.15 -20.93 22.52
C ASN A 467 14.91 -21.19 21.02
N VAL A 468 15.16 -20.17 20.19
CA VAL A 468 14.95 -20.22 18.73
C VAL A 468 15.90 -21.25 18.11
N ARG A 469 15.34 -22.28 17.48
CA ARG A 469 16.08 -23.41 16.90
C ARG A 469 15.93 -23.59 15.40
N ALA A 470 15.03 -22.85 14.78
CA ALA A 470 14.78 -22.89 13.35
C ALA A 470 14.51 -21.46 12.85
N PRO A 471 14.84 -21.14 11.58
CA PRO A 471 14.56 -19.84 11.02
C PRO A 471 13.05 -19.62 10.87
N PHE A 472 12.62 -18.36 11.02
CA PHE A 472 11.23 -17.97 10.95
C PHE A 472 11.13 -16.52 10.45
N TYR A 473 9.93 -16.09 10.09
CA TYR A 473 9.62 -14.68 9.84
C TYR A 473 8.55 -14.21 10.82
N ALA A 474 8.54 -12.92 11.15
CA ALA A 474 7.50 -12.29 11.95
C ALA A 474 6.99 -11.03 11.26
N ARG A 475 5.67 -10.90 11.12
CA ARG A 475 4.96 -9.75 10.52
C ARG A 475 3.89 -9.22 11.47
N ILE A 476 3.48 -7.97 11.26
CA ILE A 476 2.50 -7.31 12.12
C ILE A 476 1.22 -7.07 11.35
N ARG A 477 0.09 -7.20 12.04
CA ARG A 477 -1.18 -6.61 11.60
C ARG A 477 -1.91 -6.01 12.80
N GLY A 478 -2.83 -5.08 12.56
CA GLY A 478 -3.68 -4.51 13.60
C GLY A 478 -5.04 -4.13 13.05
N THR A 479 -6.02 -4.01 13.93
CA THR A 479 -7.43 -3.75 13.57
C THR A 479 -8.12 -2.85 14.61
N ASN A 480 -9.18 -2.17 14.18
CA ASN A 480 -10.14 -1.51 15.07
C ASN A 480 -11.23 -2.42 15.63
N GLY A 481 -11.31 -3.67 15.19
CA GLY A 481 -12.25 -4.69 15.66
C GLY A 481 -11.63 -5.76 16.55
N ASP A 482 -12.42 -6.79 16.86
CA ASP A 482 -12.08 -7.95 17.69
C ASP A 482 -12.04 -9.28 16.90
N GLY A 483 -12.56 -9.29 15.67
CA GLY A 483 -12.58 -10.46 14.79
C GLY A 483 -11.32 -10.65 13.93
N GLU A 484 -11.26 -11.77 13.22
CA GLU A 484 -10.39 -11.96 12.06
C GLU A 484 -10.99 -11.22 10.84
N PRO A 485 -10.18 -10.79 9.86
CA PRO A 485 -10.73 -10.14 8.68
C PRO A 485 -11.64 -11.13 7.93
N ALA A 486 -12.91 -10.77 7.81
CA ALA A 486 -13.93 -11.55 7.13
C ALA A 486 -14.14 -11.01 5.70
N PRO A 487 -14.67 -11.82 4.75
CA PRO A 487 -14.97 -11.35 3.42
C PRO A 487 -15.94 -10.15 3.48
N ASP A 488 -15.58 -9.06 2.81
CA ASP A 488 -16.42 -7.87 2.69
C ASP A 488 -17.70 -8.21 1.93
N VAL A 489 -18.84 -7.81 2.49
CA VAL A 489 -20.15 -7.99 1.87
C VAL A 489 -20.45 -6.81 0.97
N ALA A 490 -20.69 -7.09 -0.31
CA ALA A 490 -21.04 -6.06 -1.29
C ALA A 490 -22.24 -5.22 -0.82
N GLY A 491 -22.11 -3.90 -0.91
CA GLY A 491 -23.08 -2.92 -0.47
C GLY A 491 -23.25 -2.78 1.05
N GLN A 492 -22.40 -3.42 1.85
CA GLN A 492 -22.43 -3.36 3.33
C GLN A 492 -21.03 -3.20 3.94
N ALA A 493 -20.04 -2.73 3.16
CA ALA A 493 -18.63 -2.69 3.56
C ALA A 493 -18.12 -1.25 3.66
N ASN A 494 -18.68 -0.47 4.60
CA ASN A 494 -18.20 0.90 4.85
C ASN A 494 -16.70 0.86 5.24
N PRO A 495 -15.81 1.47 4.45
CA PRO A 495 -14.37 1.32 4.66
C PRO A 495 -13.87 1.92 5.98
N PHE A 496 -14.61 2.84 6.61
CA PHE A 496 -14.22 3.44 7.89
C PHE A 496 -14.67 2.66 9.13
N GLU A 497 -15.50 1.63 8.96
CA GLU A 497 -15.99 0.79 10.07
C GLU A 497 -15.08 -0.42 10.31
N ASP A 498 -14.40 -0.91 9.26
CA ASP A 498 -13.47 -2.03 9.33
C ASP A 498 -12.08 -1.62 8.81
N LEU A 499 -11.22 -1.23 9.75
CA LEU A 499 -9.90 -0.67 9.52
C LEU A 499 -8.82 -1.66 9.93
N TRP A 500 -7.86 -1.84 9.03
CA TRP A 500 -6.70 -2.68 9.26
C TRP A 500 -5.40 -1.93 8.94
N LEU A 501 -4.33 -2.38 9.59
CA LEU A 501 -2.95 -2.01 9.27
C LEU A 501 -2.12 -3.29 9.15
N TYR A 502 -1.05 -3.23 8.35
CA TYR A 502 -0.10 -4.32 8.17
C TYR A 502 1.33 -3.78 8.12
N ALA A 503 2.31 -4.59 8.51
CA ALA A 503 3.72 -4.28 8.29
C ALA A 503 4.44 -5.49 7.71
N ASN A 504 5.40 -5.22 6.82
CA ASN A 504 6.24 -6.24 6.21
C ASN A 504 7.02 -7.07 7.25
N PRO A 505 7.49 -8.28 6.91
CA PRO A 505 8.11 -9.15 7.89
C PRO A 505 9.52 -8.72 8.26
N ILE A 506 9.98 -9.21 9.40
CA ILE A 506 11.40 -9.36 9.74
C ILE A 506 11.73 -10.84 9.66
N PHE A 507 12.81 -11.20 8.97
CA PHE A 507 13.30 -12.57 8.93
C PHE A 507 14.27 -12.83 10.08
N VAL A 508 14.23 -14.03 10.66
CA VAL A 508 15.17 -14.51 11.66
C VAL A 508 15.87 -15.74 11.12
N ASP A 509 17.19 -15.62 10.95
CA ASP A 509 18.07 -16.68 10.51
C ASP A 509 18.75 -17.33 11.73
N VAL A 510 18.83 -18.66 11.75
CA VAL A 510 19.48 -19.41 12.83
C VAL A 510 20.80 -19.98 12.32
N CYS A 511 21.88 -19.60 13.01
CA CYS A 511 23.26 -20.01 12.71
C CYS A 511 23.75 -21.09 13.68
#